data_AF-A0AAD6Q9J4-F1
#
_entry.id   AF-A0AAD6Q9J4-F1
#
_cell.length_a   1.000
_cell.length_b   1.000
_cell.length_c   1.000
_cell.angle_alpha   90.00
_cell.angle_beta   90.00
_cell.angle_gamma   90.00
#
_symmetry.space_group_name_H-M   'P 1'
#
loop_
_entity.id
_entity.type
_entity.pdbx_description
1 polymer ?
#
loop_
_entity_poly.entity_id
_entity_poly.type
_entity_poly.pdbx_seq_one_letter_code
_entity_poly.pdbx_strand_id
1 'polypeptide(L)'
;MEHLPVEVIGNILSRLGGARDVVIASATCRKWREAWRKHLHTLSFNSNDWHVYQDITTSRLEILITQTIFQTTGLQGLSILMDDVDEFSASQLLLGLCTPGKHCTIDL
;
A
#
# COMPACT_ATOMS: atom_id res chain seq x y z
N MET A 1 -21.32 -9.47 -8.44
CA MET A 1 -19.84 -9.40 -8.57
C MET A 1 -19.17 -10.78 -8.73
N GLU A 2 -19.91 -11.90 -8.74
CA GLU A 2 -19.29 -13.24 -8.79
C GLU A 2 -18.67 -13.59 -10.16
N HIS A 3 -19.00 -12.86 -11.23
CA HIS A 3 -18.56 -13.19 -12.59
C HIS A 3 -17.17 -12.65 -12.98
N LEU A 4 -16.61 -11.68 -12.26
CA LEU A 4 -15.27 -11.14 -12.58
C LEU A 4 -14.19 -12.08 -12.05
N PRO A 5 -13.20 -12.50 -12.86
CA PRO A 5 -12.05 -13.27 -12.38
C PRO A 5 -11.28 -12.51 -11.28
N VAL A 6 -10.64 -13.26 -10.38
CA VAL A 6 -9.95 -12.67 -9.21
C VAL A 6 -8.74 -11.83 -9.63
N GLU A 7 -8.11 -12.20 -10.74
CA GLU A 7 -7.00 -11.53 -11.40
C GLU A 7 -7.43 -10.16 -11.94
N VAL A 8 -8.65 -10.09 -12.51
CA VAL A 8 -9.22 -8.83 -13.02
C VAL A 8 -9.47 -7.86 -11.86
N ILE A 9 -9.96 -8.36 -10.74
CA ILE A 9 -10.14 -7.55 -9.53
C ILE A 9 -8.77 -7.06 -9.01
N GLY A 10 -7.74 -7.91 -9.03
CA GLY A 10 -6.37 -7.52 -8.67
C GLY A 10 -5.82 -6.40 -9.55
N ASN A 11 -6.06 -6.49 -10.86
CA ASN A 11 -5.69 -5.43 -11.80
C ASN A 11 -6.46 -4.12 -11.55
N ILE A 12 -7.73 -4.20 -11.17
CA ILE A 12 -8.51 -3.01 -10.76
C ILE A 12 -7.90 -2.40 -9.50
N LEU A 13 -7.61 -3.21 -8.47
CA LEU A 13 -6.98 -2.75 -7.23
C LEU A 13 -5.62 -2.09 -7.49
N SER A 14 -4.79 -2.70 -8.35
CA SER A 14 -3.48 -2.16 -8.71
C SER A 14 -3.58 -0.79 -9.39
N ARG A 15 -4.67 -0.54 -10.13
CA ARG A 15 -4.93 0.75 -10.79
C ARG A 15 -5.55 1.80 -9.88
N LEU A 16 -6.19 1.41 -8.77
CA LEU A 16 -6.62 2.39 -7.75
C LEU A 16 -5.39 3.09 -7.16
N GLY A 17 -4.29 2.36 -6.97
CA GLY A 17 -2.99 2.90 -6.55
C GLY A 17 -2.96 3.30 -5.09
N GLY A 18 -3.92 4.12 -4.61
CA GLY A 18 -3.96 4.61 -3.23
C GLY A 18 -4.27 3.49 -2.22
N ALA A 19 -3.41 3.36 -1.20
CA ALA A 19 -3.51 2.34 -0.17
C ALA A 19 -4.86 2.36 0.56
N ARG A 20 -5.41 3.55 0.82
CA ARG A 20 -6.74 3.73 1.42
C ARG A 20 -7.83 3.05 0.59
N ASP A 21 -7.90 3.38 -0.70
CA ASP A 21 -8.96 2.89 -1.57
C ASP A 21 -8.82 1.38 -1.81
N VAL A 22 -7.58 0.89 -1.92
CA VAL A 22 -7.28 -0.54 -2.00
C VAL A 22 -7.74 -1.28 -0.74
N VAL A 23 -7.45 -0.76 0.45
CA VAL A 23 -7.88 -1.37 1.72
C VAL A 23 -9.41 -1.40 1.83
N ILE A 24 -10.08 -0.27 1.55
CA ILE A 24 -11.55 -0.19 1.58
C ILE A 24 -12.16 -1.19 0.60
N ALA A 25 -11.67 -1.23 -0.64
CA ALA A 25 -12.16 -2.15 -1.67
C ALA A 25 -11.93 -3.61 -1.29
N SER A 26 -10.76 -3.96 -0.73
CA SER A 26 -10.41 -5.32 -0.29
C SER A 26 -11.30 -5.83 0.85
N ALA A 27 -11.86 -4.93 1.67
CA ALA A 27 -12.70 -5.26 2.80
C ALA A 27 -14.15 -5.63 2.40
N THR A 28 -14.57 -5.29 1.18
CA THR A 28 -15.96 -5.44 0.72
C THR A 28 -16.47 -6.89 0.72
N CYS A 29 -15.66 -7.84 0.21
CA CYS A 29 -15.99 -9.26 0.27
C CYS A 29 -14.77 -10.18 0.14
N ARG A 30 -14.96 -11.48 0.36
CA ARG A 30 -13.88 -12.49 0.31
C ARG A 30 -13.12 -12.50 -1.02
N LYS A 31 -13.81 -12.29 -2.14
CA LYS A 31 -13.19 -12.31 -3.47
C LYS A 31 -12.24 -11.12 -3.69
N TRP A 32 -12.64 -9.93 -3.22
CA TRP A 32 -11.78 -8.75 -3.26
C TRP A 32 -10.59 -8.86 -2.31
N ARG A 33 -10.79 -9.48 -1.14
CA ARG A 33 -9.69 -9.80 -0.21
C ARG A 33 -8.69 -10.79 -0.80
N GLU A 34 -9.17 -11.79 -1.54
CA GLU A 34 -8.30 -12.74 -2.24
C GLU A 34 -7.51 -12.06 -3.37
N ALA A 35 -8.17 -11.22 -4.16
CA ALA A 35 -7.52 -10.42 -5.19
C ALA A 35 -6.43 -9.51 -4.61
N TRP A 36 -6.70 -8.85 -3.49
CA TRP A 36 -5.73 -8.02 -2.77
C TRP A 36 -4.49 -8.83 -2.35
N ARG A 37 -4.68 -10.03 -1.77
CA ARG A 37 -3.56 -10.87 -1.32
C ARG A 37 -2.71 -11.44 -2.45
N LYS A 38 -3.32 -11.81 -3.58
CA LYS A 38 -2.64 -12.60 -4.62
C LYS A 38 -2.28 -11.81 -5.88
N HIS A 39 -3.03 -10.76 -6.18
CA HIS A 39 -3.01 -10.08 -7.48
C HIS A 39 -2.93 -8.55 -7.37
N LEU A 40 -2.65 -8.00 -6.19
CA LEU A 40 -2.24 -6.61 -6.05
C LEU A 40 -0.78 -6.49 -6.48
N HIS A 41 -0.50 -5.70 -7.51
CA HIS A 41 0.85 -5.50 -8.04
C HIS A 41 1.45 -4.17 -7.62
N THR A 42 0.65 -3.13 -7.51
CA THR A 42 1.12 -1.78 -7.18
C THR A 42 0.32 -1.19 -6.03
N LEU A 43 1.00 -0.51 -5.11
CA LEU A 43 0.41 0.20 -3.99
C LEU A 43 1.14 1.51 -3.73
N SER A 44 0.40 2.56 -3.39
CA SER A 44 0.91 3.90 -3.12
C SER A 44 0.37 4.38 -1.77
N PHE A 45 1.26 4.78 -0.87
CA PHE A 45 0.93 5.47 0.36
C PHE A 45 1.13 6.97 0.17
N ASN A 46 0.16 7.78 0.57
CA ASN A 46 0.21 9.23 0.45
C ASN A 46 -0.21 9.86 1.78
N SER A 47 0.66 10.70 2.36
CA SER A 47 0.36 11.47 3.58
C SER A 47 -0.84 12.40 3.42
N ASN A 48 -1.18 12.85 2.20
CA ASN A 48 -2.37 13.66 1.99
C ASN A 48 -3.68 12.87 2.22
N ASP A 49 -3.67 11.56 1.98
CA ASP A 49 -4.81 10.67 2.28
C ASP A 49 -4.97 10.43 3.79
N TRP A 50 -3.98 10.86 4.58
CA TRP A 50 -3.85 10.67 6.02
C TRP A 50 -4.53 11.77 6.83
N HIS A 51 -4.89 12.93 6.28
CA HIS A 51 -5.60 13.97 7.05
C HIS A 51 -6.95 13.49 7.63
N VAL A 52 -7.51 12.39 7.11
CA VAL A 52 -8.68 11.70 7.66
C VAL A 52 -8.34 10.83 8.89
N TYR A 53 -7.08 10.45 9.04
CA TYR A 53 -6.50 9.62 10.09
C TYR A 53 -5.45 10.41 10.90
N GLN A 54 -5.85 11.52 11.54
CA GLN A 54 -4.95 12.44 12.29
C GLN A 54 -4.04 11.78 13.36
N ASP A 55 -4.16 10.47 13.61
CA ASP A 55 -3.44 9.71 14.64
C ASP A 55 -2.56 8.56 14.12
N ILE A 56 -2.48 8.28 12.81
CA ILE A 56 -1.46 7.33 12.36
C ILE A 56 -0.12 8.06 12.57
N THR A 57 0.83 7.40 13.24
CA THR A 57 2.23 7.86 13.39
C THR A 57 3.09 7.21 12.31
N THR A 58 4.28 7.74 12.03
CA THR A 58 5.25 7.11 11.11
C THR A 58 5.50 5.64 11.44
N SER A 59 5.67 5.32 12.72
CA SER A 59 5.83 3.95 13.21
C SER A 59 4.63 3.04 12.92
N ARG A 60 3.41 3.58 12.93
CA ARG A 60 2.21 2.83 12.56
C ARG A 60 2.11 2.62 11.06
N LEU A 61 2.56 3.60 10.26
CA LEU A 61 2.67 3.45 8.81
C LEU A 61 3.69 2.36 8.45
N GLU A 62 4.86 2.35 9.08
CA GLU A 62 5.89 1.31 8.89
C GLU A 62 5.32 -0.09 9.15
N ILE A 63 4.55 -0.25 10.23
CA ILE A 63 3.85 -1.51 10.54
C ILE A 63 2.85 -1.87 9.45
N LEU A 64 2.03 -0.92 8.98
CA LEU A 64 1.03 -1.17 7.94
C LEU A 64 1.66 -1.55 6.60
N ILE A 65 2.72 -0.86 6.21
CA ILE A 65 3.49 -1.17 5.00
C ILE A 65 4.08 -2.59 5.12
N THR A 66 4.76 -2.87 6.23
CA THR A 66 5.37 -4.18 6.50
C THR A 66 4.34 -5.30 6.45
N GLN A 67 3.21 -5.13 7.15
CA GLN A 67 2.10 -6.08 7.13
C GLN A 67 1.53 -6.27 5.74
N THR A 68 1.41 -5.20 4.95
CA THR A 68 0.91 -5.30 3.59
C THR A 68 1.84 -6.13 2.73
N ILE A 69 3.14 -5.85 2.73
CA ILE A 69 4.16 -6.63 2.00
C ILE A 69 4.07 -8.11 2.37
N PHE A 70 3.99 -8.45 3.66
CA PHE A 70 3.91 -9.86 4.09
C PHE A 70 2.56 -10.53 3.79
N GLN A 71 1.48 -9.76 3.66
CA GLN A 71 0.13 -10.30 3.39
C GLN A 71 -0.18 -10.39 1.89
N THR A 72 0.62 -9.75 1.03
CA THR A 72 0.46 -9.72 -0.41
C THR A 72 1.59 -10.46 -1.12
N THR A 73 1.28 -11.50 -1.89
CA THR A 73 2.29 -12.28 -2.62
C THR A 73 2.55 -11.75 -4.04
N GLY A 74 1.68 -10.88 -4.55
CA GLY A 74 1.76 -10.36 -5.92
C GLY A 74 2.36 -8.95 -6.02
N LEU A 75 2.70 -8.32 -4.90
CA LEU A 75 3.13 -6.92 -4.86
C LEU A 75 4.51 -6.79 -5.49
N GLN A 76 4.62 -5.92 -6.49
CA GLN A 76 5.81 -5.68 -7.30
C GLN A 76 6.32 -4.25 -7.16
N GLY A 77 5.42 -3.30 -6.87
CA GLY A 77 5.75 -1.89 -6.74
C GLY A 77 5.07 -1.26 -5.54
N LEU A 78 5.87 -0.56 -4.73
CA LEU A 78 5.42 0.20 -3.58
C LEU A 78 5.90 1.65 -3.71
N SER A 79 4.96 2.58 -3.79
CA SER A 79 5.24 4.02 -3.74
C SER A 79 4.87 4.57 -2.37
N ILE A 80 5.69 5.47 -1.83
CA ILE A 80 5.44 6.15 -0.56
C ILE A 80 5.71 7.63 -0.78
N LEU A 81 4.69 8.45 -0.57
CA LEU A 81 4.76 9.91 -0.56
C LEU A 81 4.47 10.39 0.86
N MET A 82 5.48 11.00 1.49
CA MET A 82 5.40 11.57 2.84
C MET A 82 5.67 13.06 2.81
N ASP A 83 5.02 13.78 3.73
CA ASP A 83 5.24 15.20 3.92
C ASP A 83 6.58 15.44 4.63
N ASP A 84 7.14 16.64 4.51
CA ASP A 84 8.52 17.01 4.93
C ASP A 84 8.82 16.80 6.43
N VAL A 85 7.79 16.54 7.25
CA VAL A 85 7.88 16.51 8.72
C VAL A 85 8.17 15.10 9.26
N ASP A 86 7.90 14.04 8.49
CA ASP A 86 7.97 12.67 8.98
C ASP A 86 9.19 11.91 8.41
N GLU A 87 10.20 11.67 9.25
CA GLU A 87 11.37 10.87 8.88
C GLU A 87 11.00 9.36 8.88
N PHE A 88 10.96 8.74 7.70
CA PHE A 88 10.71 7.31 7.55
C PHE A 88 12.00 6.52 7.73
N SER A 89 12.09 5.69 8.78
CA SER A 89 13.25 4.82 8.96
C SER A 89 12.96 3.50 8.24
N ALA A 90 13.32 3.42 6.96
CA ALA A 90 13.29 2.15 6.20
C ALA A 90 14.32 1.11 6.70
N SER A 91 14.69 1.15 7.99
CA SER A 91 15.86 0.50 8.57
C SER A 91 15.73 -1.00 8.80
N GLN A 92 14.61 -1.65 8.45
CA GLN A 92 14.49 -3.09 8.70
C GLN A 92 14.26 -3.99 7.48
N LEU A 93 13.91 -3.52 6.29
CA LEU A 93 13.65 -4.46 5.18
C LEU A 93 14.18 -4.09 3.79
N LEU A 94 14.40 -2.81 3.44
CA LEU A 94 14.76 -2.46 2.05
C LEU A 94 15.81 -1.36 2.03
N LEU A 95 17.02 -1.73 1.57
CA LEU A 95 18.20 -0.87 1.47
C LEU A 95 17.98 0.22 0.41
N GLY A 96 17.38 1.34 0.80
CA GLY A 96 17.21 2.54 -0.02
C GLY A 96 16.65 3.68 0.82
N LEU A 97 17.48 4.65 1.16
CA LEU A 97 17.14 5.83 1.97
C LEU A 97 15.99 6.61 1.31
N CYS A 98 14.74 6.41 1.78
CA CYS A 98 13.65 7.33 1.49
C CYS A 98 13.91 8.61 2.31
N THR A 99 14.33 9.69 1.65
CA THR A 99 14.51 11.00 2.30
C THR A 99 13.16 11.71 2.45
N PRO A 100 12.92 12.44 3.55
CA PRO A 100 11.70 13.25 3.74
C PRO A 100 11.52 14.25 2.58
N GLY A 101 10.25 14.48 2.19
CA GLY A 101 9.91 15.40 1.10
C GLY A 101 9.99 14.83 -0.33
N LYS A 102 10.27 13.54 -0.49
CA LYS A 102 10.40 12.91 -1.81
C LYS A 102 9.50 11.71 -1.98
N HIS A 103 8.98 11.57 -3.20
CA HIS A 103 8.30 10.37 -3.66
C HIS A 103 9.31 9.20 -3.69
N CYS A 104 9.14 8.24 -2.80
CA CYS A 104 9.93 7.02 -2.75
C CYS A 104 9.22 5.93 -3.56
N THR A 105 9.94 5.17 -4.37
CA THR A 105 9.40 4.01 -5.08
C THR A 105 10.31 2.83 -4.87
N ILE A 106 9.73 1.71 -4.49
CA ILE A 106 10.42 0.48 -4.15
C ILE A 106 9.88 -0.62 -5.06
N ASP A 107 10.77 -1.21 -5.85
CA ASP A 107 10.49 -2.40 -6.63
C ASP A 107 10.76 -3.64 -5.74
N LEU A 108 9.74 -4.50 -5.60
CA LEU A 108 9.70 -5.66 -4.69
C LEU A 108 9.86 -7.00 -5.42
#